data_AF-A0A060Z0K3-F1
#
_entry.id   AF-A0A060Z0K3-F1
#
_cell.length_a   1.000
_cell.length_b   1.000
_cell.length_c   1.000
_cell.angle_alpha   90.00
_cell.angle_beta   90.00
_cell.angle_gamma   90.00
#
_symmetry.space_group_name_H-M   'P 1'
#
loop_
_entity.id
_entity.type
_entity.pdbx_description
1 polymer ?
#
loop_
_entity_poly.entity_id
_entity_poly.type
_entity_poly.pdbx_seq_one_letter_code
_entity_poly.pdbx_strand_id
1 'polypeptide(L)'
;MMSSVLAVVSLLLLQTGVQGFLVLFSGSSMDHLEITREAILQTMAKVCMQLASVEGRDFTLPPGPLTAESLALACSSSGSAKSFQSAISDVTWRNAGVDFRHLFNEEYHFDGERFIEGRKLIKDGMTSVKASIKQGNFEAARQKLGDILHTLQDFYSHSNWIELGNRFPHSNLIRSDVSDIGPVADKDTPTCRSCVGIDCQNNILENIIRDKKLTSGYFGLVPFFSTKPKGRCSHGGLSDQTSGQEPTGGINKDSLESSHGNWHAAAAEVAMAATSQLLEDIRGAAGDTDFLRMMGISKNGSRVLCFVIDTTGSMSDDIAAVRETTSFIIDSKRGTPDEPSVYILVPFNDPDFGPLMRTTDPNVFKAQINALNANGGGDFPEMSLSGLQVQ
;
A
#
# COMPACT_ATOMS: atom_id res chain seq x y z
N MET A 1 25.96 -39.97 -11.35
CA MET A 1 25.42 -38.79 -12.08
C MET A 1 23.94 -38.57 -11.74
N MET A 2 23.60 -38.29 -10.48
CA MET A 2 22.20 -38.08 -10.04
C MET A 2 22.01 -36.92 -9.05
N SER A 3 23.05 -36.11 -8.78
CA SER A 3 22.97 -35.02 -7.78
C SER A 3 22.82 -33.61 -8.37
N SER A 4 22.99 -33.44 -9.69
CA SER A 4 22.99 -32.12 -10.33
C SER A 4 21.65 -31.75 -10.98
N VAL A 5 20.76 -32.74 -11.18
CA VAL A 5 19.45 -32.52 -11.80
C VAL A 5 18.42 -32.05 -10.77
N LEU A 6 18.48 -32.54 -9.51
CA LEU A 6 17.57 -32.07 -8.45
C LEU A 6 17.82 -30.60 -8.06
N ALA A 7 19.07 -30.14 -8.04
CA ALA A 7 19.39 -28.76 -7.69
C ALA A 7 18.89 -27.75 -8.75
N VAL A 8 18.84 -28.15 -10.02
CA VAL A 8 18.32 -27.31 -11.11
C VAL A 8 16.78 -27.28 -11.12
N VAL A 9 16.12 -28.39 -10.74
CA VAL A 9 14.66 -28.43 -10.59
C VAL A 9 14.18 -27.61 -9.38
N SER A 10 14.93 -27.59 -8.27
CA SER A 10 14.61 -26.74 -7.11
C SER A 10 14.83 -25.24 -7.37
N LEU A 11 15.77 -24.86 -8.25
CA LEU A 11 15.97 -23.46 -8.63
C LEU A 11 14.92 -22.95 -9.63
N LEU A 12 14.38 -23.82 -10.49
CA LEU A 12 13.34 -23.47 -11.45
C LEU A 12 11.96 -23.27 -10.79
N LEU A 13 11.69 -23.94 -9.67
CA LEU A 13 10.44 -23.77 -8.91
C LEU A 13 10.37 -22.45 -8.10
N LEU A 14 11.49 -21.75 -7.93
CA LEU A 14 11.54 -20.39 -7.37
C LEU A 14 11.20 -19.30 -8.41
N GLN A 15 11.04 -19.66 -9.69
CA GLN A 15 10.70 -18.72 -10.76
C GLN A 15 9.31 -18.92 -11.36
N THR A 16 8.52 -19.90 -10.89
CA THR A 16 7.14 -20.14 -11.37
C THR A 16 6.13 -19.84 -10.27
N GLY A 17 6.08 -18.58 -9.83
CA GLY A 17 5.16 -18.11 -8.78
C GLY A 17 3.96 -17.28 -9.28
N VAL A 18 3.63 -17.34 -10.58
CA VAL A 18 2.64 -16.43 -11.20
C VAL A 18 1.68 -17.13 -12.20
N GLN A 19 1.30 -18.39 -11.97
CA GLN A 19 0.32 -19.07 -12.85
C GLN A 19 -0.89 -19.67 -12.10
N GLY A 20 -1.19 -19.20 -10.89
CA GLY A 20 -2.26 -19.77 -10.06
C GLY A 20 -3.59 -19.02 -10.02
N PHE A 21 -3.71 -17.83 -10.61
CA PHE A 21 -4.99 -17.13 -10.73
C PHE A 21 -5.08 -16.57 -12.14
N LEU A 22 -5.84 -17.27 -12.99
CA LEU A 22 -6.43 -16.61 -14.15
C LEU A 22 -7.27 -15.47 -13.59
N VAL A 23 -6.77 -14.27 -13.76
CA VAL A 23 -7.47 -13.02 -13.46
C VAL A 23 -8.66 -12.96 -14.42
N LEU A 24 -9.83 -13.40 -13.95
CA LEU A 24 -11.09 -13.30 -14.68
C LEU A 24 -11.59 -11.86 -14.55
N PHE A 25 -11.08 -10.95 -15.37
CA PHE A 25 -11.71 -9.65 -15.52
C PHE A 25 -12.72 -9.68 -16.67
N SER A 26 -13.98 -9.41 -16.33
CA SER A 26 -14.93 -8.83 -17.27
C SER A 26 -14.40 -7.46 -17.70
N GLY A 27 -14.51 -7.09 -18.96
CA GLY A 27 -14.00 -5.84 -19.53
C GLY A 27 -14.68 -4.55 -19.02
N SER A 28 -14.79 -4.36 -17.70
CA SER A 28 -15.16 -3.12 -17.03
C SER A 28 -13.93 -2.25 -16.82
N SER A 29 -14.12 -0.93 -16.83
CA SER A 29 -13.09 0.04 -16.44
C SER A 29 -12.70 -0.20 -14.98
N MET A 30 -11.40 -0.27 -14.67
CA MET A 30 -10.88 -0.43 -13.31
C MET A 30 -10.13 0.82 -12.87
N ASP A 31 -10.54 1.41 -11.76
CA ASP A 31 -9.83 2.55 -11.16
C ASP A 31 -8.73 2.08 -10.18
N HIS A 32 -7.95 3.02 -9.64
CA HIS A 32 -6.91 2.72 -8.65
C HIS A 32 -7.45 2.10 -7.35
N LEU A 33 -8.69 2.41 -6.96
CA LEU A 33 -9.31 1.84 -5.77
C LEU A 33 -9.54 0.35 -5.97
N GLU A 34 -10.12 -0.03 -7.12
CA GLU A 34 -10.39 -1.41 -7.51
C GLU A 34 -9.11 -2.21 -7.73
N ILE A 35 -8.13 -1.65 -8.46
CA ILE A 35 -6.80 -2.27 -8.67
C ILE A 35 -6.14 -2.57 -7.32
N THR A 36 -6.13 -1.59 -6.40
CA THR A 36 -5.51 -1.73 -5.08
C THR A 36 -6.23 -2.78 -4.24
N ARG A 37 -7.57 -2.73 -4.20
CA ARG A 37 -8.40 -3.67 -3.44
C ARG A 37 -8.18 -5.10 -3.91
N GLU A 38 -8.24 -5.36 -5.21
CA GLU A 38 -8.12 -6.72 -5.74
C GLU A 38 -6.70 -7.26 -5.62
N ALA A 39 -5.68 -6.43 -5.85
CA ALA A 39 -4.29 -6.84 -5.61
C ALA A 39 -4.05 -7.24 -4.15
N ILE A 40 -4.60 -6.47 -3.19
CA ILE A 40 -4.52 -6.80 -1.76
C ILE A 40 -5.22 -8.13 -1.50
N LEU A 41 -6.48 -8.29 -1.92
CA LEU A 41 -7.24 -9.50 -1.64
C LEU A 41 -6.56 -10.74 -2.25
N GLN A 42 -6.11 -10.68 -3.49
CA GLN A 42 -5.41 -11.78 -4.16
C GLN A 42 -4.08 -12.12 -3.48
N THR A 43 -3.28 -11.10 -3.13
CA THR A 43 -2.00 -11.30 -2.44
C THR A 43 -2.23 -11.95 -1.09
N MET A 44 -3.21 -11.46 -0.32
CA MET A 44 -3.55 -12.01 1.00
C MET A 44 -4.09 -13.45 0.91
N ALA A 45 -4.87 -13.78 -0.13
CA ALA A 45 -5.30 -15.16 -0.38
C ALA A 45 -4.11 -16.08 -0.60
N LYS A 46 -3.14 -15.65 -1.41
CA LYS A 46 -1.90 -16.40 -1.64
C LYS A 46 -1.08 -16.57 -0.36
N VAL A 47 -0.95 -15.52 0.46
CA VAL A 47 -0.26 -15.60 1.77
C VAL A 47 -0.92 -16.63 2.67
N CYS A 48 -2.24 -16.54 2.86
CA CYS A 48 -2.97 -17.43 3.76
C CYS A 48 -2.94 -18.89 3.27
N MET A 49 -3.02 -19.12 1.96
CA MET A 49 -2.87 -20.44 1.36
C MET A 49 -1.49 -21.04 1.65
N GLN A 50 -0.42 -20.26 1.47
CA GLN A 50 0.94 -20.71 1.74
C GLN A 50 1.16 -21.05 3.21
N LEU A 51 0.65 -20.21 4.12
CA LEU A 51 0.72 -20.47 5.57
C LEU A 51 -0.07 -21.70 5.98
N ALA A 52 -1.27 -21.89 5.45
CA ALA A 52 -2.06 -23.10 5.70
C ALA A 52 -1.31 -24.36 5.26
N SER A 53 -0.67 -24.32 4.08
CA SER A 53 0.15 -25.43 3.58
C SER A 53 1.33 -25.75 4.50
N VAL A 54 2.05 -24.74 4.99
CA VAL A 54 3.17 -24.93 5.95
C VAL A 54 2.67 -25.51 7.28
N GLU A 55 1.47 -25.14 7.71
CA GLU A 55 0.84 -25.62 8.95
C GLU A 55 0.14 -26.98 8.81
N GLY A 56 0.09 -27.56 7.61
CA GLY A 56 -0.64 -28.80 7.35
C GLY A 56 -2.16 -28.66 7.48
N ARG A 57 -2.69 -27.45 7.29
CA ARG A 57 -4.13 -27.16 7.28
C ARG A 57 -4.64 -27.02 5.85
N ASP A 58 -5.87 -27.46 5.62
CA ASP A 58 -6.56 -27.21 4.36
C ASP A 58 -6.88 -25.71 4.21
N PHE A 59 -6.79 -25.22 2.97
CA PHE A 59 -7.18 -23.88 2.58
C PHE A 59 -8.24 -23.95 1.49
N THR A 60 -9.43 -23.45 1.81
CA THR A 60 -10.56 -23.40 0.88
C THR A 60 -11.16 -22.01 0.90
N LEU A 61 -11.24 -21.37 -0.27
CA LEU A 61 -11.96 -20.12 -0.43
C LEU A 61 -13.47 -20.43 -0.52
N PRO A 62 -14.33 -19.69 0.20
CA PRO A 62 -15.77 -19.76 0.00
C PRO A 62 -16.13 -19.44 -1.46
N PRO A 63 -17.19 -20.06 -2.03
CA PRO A 63 -17.64 -19.74 -3.37
C PRO A 63 -18.14 -18.29 -3.44
N GLY A 64 -17.90 -17.63 -4.57
CA GLY A 64 -18.27 -16.24 -4.81
C GLY A 64 -17.07 -15.30 -4.96
N PRO A 65 -17.30 -13.98 -5.00
CA PRO A 65 -16.23 -12.99 -5.09
C PRO A 65 -15.35 -13.02 -3.82
N LEU A 66 -14.08 -12.68 -4.00
CA LEU A 66 -13.15 -12.55 -2.89
C LEU A 66 -13.50 -11.26 -2.12
N THR A 67 -13.73 -11.37 -0.82
CA THR A 67 -14.04 -10.23 0.06
C THR A 67 -13.18 -10.31 1.32
N ALA A 68 -13.18 -9.23 2.11
CA ALA A 68 -12.49 -9.23 3.39
C ALA A 68 -13.04 -10.32 4.33
N GLU A 69 -14.35 -10.55 4.33
CA GLU A 69 -15.02 -11.58 5.11
C GLU A 69 -14.66 -13.00 4.65
N SER A 70 -14.81 -13.27 3.34
CA SER A 70 -14.54 -14.61 2.80
C SER A 70 -13.07 -14.98 2.95
N LEU A 71 -12.18 -14.00 2.77
CA LEU A 71 -10.75 -14.21 2.95
C LEU A 71 -10.35 -14.32 4.42
N ALA A 72 -10.85 -13.47 5.32
CA ALA A 72 -10.57 -13.60 6.76
C ALA A 72 -11.01 -14.97 7.30
N LEU A 73 -12.15 -15.48 6.81
CA LEU A 73 -12.60 -16.84 7.11
C LEU A 73 -11.61 -17.90 6.61
N ALA A 74 -11.20 -17.83 5.33
CA ALA A 74 -10.24 -18.77 4.73
C ALA A 74 -8.85 -18.71 5.41
N CYS A 75 -8.45 -17.55 5.90
CA CYS A 75 -7.25 -17.34 6.72
C CYS A 75 -7.40 -17.84 8.17
N SER A 76 -8.47 -18.60 8.48
CA SER A 76 -8.80 -19.08 9.84
C SER A 76 -8.85 -17.95 10.89
N SER A 77 -9.24 -16.75 10.47
CA SER A 77 -9.18 -15.52 11.25
C SER A 77 -10.46 -14.71 11.07
N SER A 78 -11.63 -15.35 11.09
CA SER A 78 -12.94 -14.73 10.79
C SER A 78 -13.23 -13.47 11.63
N GLY A 79 -12.75 -13.42 12.88
CA GLY A 79 -12.83 -12.24 13.74
C GLY A 79 -12.07 -10.99 13.23
N SER A 80 -11.20 -11.16 12.24
CA SER A 80 -10.41 -10.09 11.62
C SER A 80 -11.09 -9.46 10.39
N ALA A 81 -12.28 -9.91 9.99
CA ALA A 81 -12.93 -9.40 8.76
C ALA A 81 -13.09 -7.87 8.75
N LYS A 82 -13.54 -7.27 9.86
CA LYS A 82 -13.71 -5.81 9.98
C LYS A 82 -12.39 -5.06 9.98
N SER A 83 -11.38 -5.54 10.72
CA SER A 83 -10.07 -4.91 10.76
C SER A 83 -9.35 -5.01 9.41
N PHE A 84 -9.51 -6.13 8.70
CA PHE A 84 -8.99 -6.30 7.35
C PHE A 84 -9.69 -5.38 6.35
N GLN A 85 -11.02 -5.30 6.40
CA GLN A 85 -11.76 -4.34 5.57
C GLN A 85 -11.36 -2.89 5.85
N SER A 86 -11.14 -2.54 7.11
CA SER A 86 -10.61 -1.22 7.50
C SER A 86 -9.21 -1.00 6.95
N ALA A 87 -8.32 -1.99 7.03
CA ALA A 87 -6.97 -1.90 6.50
C ALA A 87 -6.96 -1.72 4.97
N ILE A 88 -7.82 -2.43 4.23
CA ILE A 88 -8.01 -2.22 2.79
C ILE A 88 -8.45 -0.77 2.55
N SER A 89 -9.47 -0.30 3.28
CA SER A 89 -9.99 1.06 3.15
C SER A 89 -8.90 2.12 3.42
N ASP A 90 -8.08 1.96 4.45
CA ASP A 90 -6.98 2.90 4.76
C ASP A 90 -6.03 3.05 3.56
N VAL A 91 -5.65 1.92 2.94
CA VAL A 91 -4.74 1.91 1.79
C VAL A 91 -5.42 2.51 0.56
N THR A 92 -6.66 2.12 0.26
CA THR A 92 -7.38 2.59 -0.94
C THR A 92 -7.71 4.08 -0.85
N TRP A 93 -8.19 4.57 0.31
CA TRP A 93 -8.44 6.00 0.52
C TRP A 93 -7.16 6.82 0.40
N ARG A 94 -6.06 6.30 0.95
CA ARG A 94 -4.80 7.00 0.86
C ARG A 94 -4.24 7.02 -0.56
N ASN A 95 -4.39 5.93 -1.31
CA ASN A 95 -4.09 5.87 -2.75
C ASN A 95 -4.91 6.95 -3.50
N ALA A 96 -6.24 6.89 -3.45
CA ALA A 96 -7.09 7.86 -4.17
C ALA A 96 -6.85 9.32 -3.73
N GLY A 97 -6.45 9.53 -2.48
CA GLY A 97 -6.13 10.87 -1.98
C GLY A 97 -4.85 11.47 -2.58
N VAL A 98 -4.02 10.73 -3.32
CA VAL A 98 -2.82 11.27 -3.97
C VAL A 98 -3.20 12.25 -5.07
N ASP A 99 -4.19 11.96 -5.92
CA ASP A 99 -4.71 12.87 -6.94
C ASP A 99 -5.08 14.25 -6.40
N PHE A 100 -5.56 14.32 -5.16
CA PHE A 100 -5.92 15.59 -4.53
C PHE A 100 -4.72 16.26 -3.83
N ARG A 101 -3.92 15.50 -3.07
CA ARG A 101 -2.81 16.04 -2.27
C ARG A 101 -1.60 16.42 -3.11
N HIS A 102 -1.44 15.78 -4.25
CA HIS A 102 -0.27 15.85 -5.12
C HIS A 102 -0.64 16.19 -6.58
N LEU A 103 -1.81 16.81 -6.79
CA LEU A 103 -2.38 17.15 -8.10
C LEU A 103 -1.41 17.80 -9.10
N PHE A 104 -0.44 18.59 -8.63
CA PHE A 104 0.54 19.29 -9.47
C PHE A 104 1.98 18.77 -9.30
N ASN A 105 2.17 17.70 -8.54
CA ASN A 105 3.45 17.06 -8.34
C ASN A 105 3.63 15.95 -9.38
N GLU A 106 4.15 16.30 -10.55
CA GLU A 106 4.38 15.40 -11.69
C GLU A 106 5.02 14.06 -11.28
N GLU A 107 5.95 14.09 -10.32
CA GLU A 107 6.65 12.90 -9.84
C GLU A 107 5.74 11.86 -9.17
N TYR A 108 4.61 12.26 -8.59
CA TYR A 108 3.65 11.35 -7.98
C TYR A 108 2.79 10.61 -9.00
N HIS A 109 2.71 11.15 -10.22
CA HIS A 109 1.88 10.65 -11.32
C HIS A 109 2.72 10.11 -12.49
N PHE A 110 4.05 10.08 -12.37
CA PHE A 110 4.95 9.80 -13.50
C PHE A 110 4.73 10.69 -14.72
N ASP A 111 4.08 11.83 -14.55
CA ASP A 111 3.90 12.84 -15.58
C ASP A 111 5.21 13.56 -15.88
N GLY A 112 5.25 14.28 -16.99
CA GLY A 112 6.36 15.16 -17.37
C GLY A 112 7.70 14.44 -17.54
N GLU A 113 7.67 13.12 -17.76
CA GLU A 113 8.83 12.23 -17.80
C GLU A 113 9.64 12.21 -16.49
N ARG A 114 9.00 12.47 -15.34
CA ARG A 114 9.58 12.41 -13.98
C ARG A 114 9.83 10.99 -13.47
N PHE A 115 10.37 10.14 -14.34
CA PHE A 115 10.59 8.72 -14.07
C PHE A 115 11.55 8.44 -12.92
N ILE A 116 12.62 9.25 -12.79
CA ILE A 116 13.63 9.07 -11.74
C ILE A 116 13.08 9.47 -10.39
N GLU A 117 12.38 10.62 -10.33
CA GLU A 117 11.75 11.15 -9.14
C GLU A 117 10.58 10.28 -8.66
N GLY A 118 9.69 9.85 -9.57
CA GLY A 118 8.59 8.95 -9.24
C GLY A 118 9.07 7.60 -8.73
N ARG A 119 10.12 7.04 -9.36
CA ARG A 119 10.78 5.84 -8.82
C ARG A 119 11.37 6.07 -7.43
N LYS A 120 12.00 7.22 -7.20
CA LYS A 120 12.56 7.56 -5.90
C LYS A 120 11.47 7.58 -4.83
N LEU A 121 10.30 8.16 -5.11
CA LEU A 121 9.14 8.14 -4.21
C LEU A 121 8.72 6.71 -3.84
N ILE A 122 8.65 5.82 -4.83
CA ILE A 122 8.33 4.40 -4.60
C ILE A 122 9.39 3.75 -3.70
N LYS A 123 10.69 3.89 -4.03
CA LYS A 123 11.78 3.27 -3.26
C LYS A 123 11.86 3.77 -1.83
N ASP A 124 11.77 5.07 -1.63
CA ASP A 124 11.81 5.70 -0.31
C ASP A 124 10.57 5.30 0.50
N GLY A 125 9.40 5.27 -0.15
CA GLY A 125 8.17 4.83 0.49
C GLY A 125 8.17 3.36 0.86
N MET A 126 8.69 2.46 0.02
CA MET A 126 8.88 1.05 0.40
C MET A 126 9.79 0.90 1.62
N THR A 127 10.86 1.68 1.69
CA THR A 127 11.75 1.72 2.86
C THR A 127 10.98 2.15 4.11
N SER A 128 10.16 3.21 3.99
CA SER A 128 9.32 3.70 5.07
C SER A 128 8.25 2.69 5.50
N VAL A 129 7.57 2.01 4.57
CA VAL A 129 6.57 0.99 4.89
C VAL A 129 7.21 -0.15 5.69
N LYS A 130 8.34 -0.68 5.20
CA LYS A 130 9.08 -1.75 5.88
C LYS A 130 9.55 -1.33 7.27
N ALA A 131 10.02 -0.09 7.43
CA ALA A 131 10.43 0.45 8.73
C ALA A 131 9.24 0.58 9.70
N SER A 132 8.11 1.11 9.23
CA SER A 132 6.88 1.26 10.03
C SER A 132 6.34 -0.09 10.50
N ILE A 133 6.38 -1.12 9.65
CA ILE A 133 5.99 -2.49 10.02
C ILE A 133 6.90 -3.01 11.14
N LYS A 134 8.22 -2.86 11.01
CA LYS A 134 9.18 -3.28 12.06
C LYS A 134 8.99 -2.55 13.39
N GLN A 135 8.49 -1.31 13.35
CA GLN A 135 8.15 -0.53 14.55
C GLN A 135 6.74 -0.85 15.08
N GLY A 136 5.99 -1.74 14.43
CA GLY A 136 4.58 -2.03 14.75
C GLY A 136 3.61 -0.90 14.41
N ASN A 137 4.06 0.17 13.74
CA ASN A 137 3.22 1.29 13.30
C ASN A 137 2.51 0.95 11.97
N PHE A 138 1.52 0.06 12.06
CA PHE A 138 0.81 -0.45 10.88
C PHE A 138 -0.06 0.61 10.18
N GLU A 139 -0.56 1.61 10.91
CA GLU A 139 -1.31 2.71 10.30
C GLU A 139 -0.41 3.54 9.39
N ALA A 140 0.74 3.99 9.88
CA ALA A 140 1.72 4.70 9.06
C ALA A 140 2.20 3.85 7.87
N ALA A 141 2.34 2.53 8.07
CA ALA A 141 2.67 1.60 7.00
C ALA A 141 1.58 1.58 5.91
N ARG A 142 0.29 1.48 6.27
CA ARG A 142 -0.82 1.48 5.32
C ARG A 142 -0.98 2.80 4.60
N GLN A 143 -0.82 3.91 5.31
CA GLN A 143 -0.86 5.24 4.69
C GLN A 143 0.25 5.38 3.66
N LYS A 144 1.50 5.05 4.02
CA LYS A 144 2.61 5.17 3.07
C LYS A 144 2.50 4.17 1.93
N LEU A 145 1.93 2.98 2.16
CA LEU A 145 1.62 2.01 1.12
C LEU A 145 0.63 2.60 0.10
N GLY A 146 -0.48 3.19 0.55
CA GLY A 146 -1.45 3.82 -0.35
C GLY A 146 -0.82 4.91 -1.21
N ASP A 147 0.02 5.76 -0.61
CA ASP A 147 0.76 6.81 -1.34
C ASP A 147 1.59 6.25 -2.50
N ILE A 148 2.39 5.20 -2.25
CA ILE A 148 3.28 4.64 -3.29
C ILE A 148 2.57 3.75 -4.29
N LEU A 149 1.44 3.13 -3.91
CA LEU A 149 0.66 2.31 -4.83
C LEU A 149 0.02 3.16 -5.91
N HIS A 150 -0.45 4.37 -5.57
CA HIS A 150 -0.95 5.31 -6.56
C HIS A 150 0.12 5.64 -7.60
N THR A 151 1.28 6.12 -7.15
CA THR A 151 2.42 6.43 -8.04
C THR A 151 2.86 5.23 -8.87
N LEU A 152 2.87 4.02 -8.30
CA LEU A 152 3.18 2.81 -9.05
C LEU A 152 2.15 2.47 -10.13
N GLN A 153 0.87 2.70 -9.86
CA GLN A 153 -0.23 2.44 -10.80
C GLN A 153 -0.22 3.48 -11.94
N ASP A 154 0.03 4.75 -11.62
CA ASP A 154 0.15 5.85 -12.58
C ASP A 154 1.25 5.65 -13.62
N PHE A 155 2.35 5.00 -13.24
CA PHE A 155 3.36 4.61 -14.23
C PHE A 155 2.75 3.84 -15.41
N TYR A 156 1.77 2.96 -15.17
CA TYR A 156 1.19 2.12 -16.22
C TYR A 156 0.09 2.82 -17.01
N SER A 157 -0.63 3.77 -16.41
CA SER A 157 -1.65 4.57 -17.10
C SER A 157 -1.04 5.76 -17.86
N HIS A 158 -0.02 6.42 -17.31
CA HIS A 158 0.50 7.71 -17.81
C HIS A 158 1.79 7.59 -18.63
N SER A 159 2.46 6.45 -18.61
CA SER A 159 3.62 6.17 -19.48
C SER A 159 3.27 5.32 -20.70
N ASN A 160 4.21 5.22 -21.63
CA ASN A 160 4.10 4.36 -22.82
C ASN A 160 4.43 2.86 -22.56
N TRP A 161 4.50 2.39 -21.32
CA TRP A 161 4.94 1.02 -20.99
C TRP A 161 4.18 -0.06 -21.77
N ILE A 162 2.86 0.09 -21.91
CA ILE A 162 1.98 -0.86 -22.59
C ILE A 162 2.16 -0.80 -24.11
N GLU A 163 2.36 0.40 -24.65
CA GLU A 163 2.61 0.70 -26.06
C GLU A 163 3.97 0.18 -26.52
N LEU A 164 4.95 0.08 -25.61
CA LEU A 164 6.21 -0.63 -25.86
C LEU A 164 6.03 -2.15 -26.01
N GLY A 165 4.82 -2.68 -25.81
CA GLY A 165 4.49 -4.09 -25.94
C GLY A 165 4.67 -4.88 -24.65
N ASN A 166 4.93 -4.22 -23.52
CA ASN A 166 5.09 -4.90 -22.24
C ASN A 166 3.72 -5.30 -21.67
N ARG A 167 3.68 -6.51 -21.08
CA ARG A 167 2.49 -7.07 -20.41
C ARG A 167 2.82 -7.62 -19.02
N PHE A 168 3.97 -7.21 -18.48
CA PHE A 168 4.43 -7.61 -17.15
C PHE A 168 4.91 -6.37 -16.39
N PRO A 169 4.90 -6.43 -15.03
CA PRO A 169 5.39 -5.33 -14.21
C PRO A 169 6.83 -4.93 -14.54
N HIS A 170 7.10 -3.63 -14.52
CA HIS A 170 8.46 -3.14 -14.61
C HIS A 170 9.16 -3.27 -13.25
N SER A 171 9.74 -4.44 -12.98
CA SER A 171 10.35 -4.76 -11.67
C SER A 171 11.43 -3.77 -11.21
N ASN A 172 12.07 -3.04 -12.13
CA ASN A 172 13.09 -2.05 -11.76
C ASN A 172 12.50 -0.84 -11.01
N LEU A 173 11.18 -0.59 -11.10
CA LEU A 173 10.51 0.47 -10.32
C LEU A 173 10.64 0.26 -8.81
N ILE A 174 10.59 -1.00 -8.36
CA ILE A 174 10.63 -1.34 -6.93
C ILE A 174 12.00 -1.87 -6.46
N ARG A 175 12.82 -2.38 -7.38
CA ARG A 175 14.13 -2.95 -7.07
C ARG A 175 15.12 -1.88 -6.57
N SER A 176 15.77 -2.17 -5.45
CA SER A 176 16.78 -1.30 -4.85
C SER A 176 18.17 -1.48 -5.47
N ASP A 177 18.45 -2.63 -6.07
CA ASP A 177 19.76 -3.07 -6.59
C ASP A 177 20.08 -2.57 -8.00
N VAL A 178 19.14 -1.89 -8.66
CA VAL A 178 19.34 -1.28 -9.99
C VAL A 178 19.27 0.24 -9.90
N SER A 179 20.07 0.94 -10.70
CA SER A 179 20.15 2.42 -10.70
C SER A 179 19.21 3.08 -11.71
N ASP A 180 18.82 2.37 -12.77
CA ASP A 180 17.96 2.88 -13.85
C ASP A 180 16.72 2.00 -14.06
N ILE A 181 15.79 2.50 -14.87
CA ILE A 181 14.56 1.81 -15.29
C ILE A 181 14.52 1.62 -16.81
N GLY A 182 15.69 1.44 -17.41
CA GLY A 182 15.82 1.43 -18.85
C GLY A 182 15.86 2.83 -19.48
N PRO A 183 15.90 2.90 -20.82
CA PRO A 183 16.14 4.13 -21.53
C PRO A 183 14.90 5.04 -21.48
N VAL A 184 15.09 6.29 -21.08
CA VAL A 184 14.07 7.35 -21.11
C VAL A 184 14.33 8.23 -22.33
N ALA A 185 13.29 8.81 -22.93
CA ALA A 185 13.43 9.77 -24.01
C ALA A 185 14.24 11.00 -23.56
N ASP A 186 15.34 11.30 -24.26
CA ASP A 186 16.20 12.45 -23.94
C ASP A 186 15.41 13.76 -24.07
N LYS A 187 15.74 14.78 -23.27
CA LYS A 187 15.00 16.06 -23.15
C LYS A 187 14.56 16.72 -24.47
N ASP A 188 15.36 16.60 -25.53
CA ASP A 188 15.07 17.24 -26.83
C ASP A 188 14.54 16.26 -27.88
N THR A 189 14.30 15.00 -27.52
CA THR A 189 13.73 13.99 -28.42
C THR A 189 12.21 14.15 -28.48
N PRO A 190 11.62 14.43 -29.65
CA PRO A 190 10.17 14.39 -29.79
C PRO A 190 9.64 12.98 -29.50
N THR A 191 8.51 12.88 -28.80
CA THR A 191 7.91 11.61 -28.40
C THR A 191 6.51 11.38 -28.95
N CYS A 192 5.78 12.44 -29.29
CA CYS A 192 4.44 12.36 -29.85
C CYS A 192 4.25 13.21 -31.11
N ARG A 193 3.28 12.80 -31.93
CA ARG A 193 2.58 13.62 -32.94
C ARG A 193 1.15 13.88 -32.47
N SER A 194 0.47 14.82 -33.11
CA SER A 194 -0.92 15.14 -32.79
C SER A 194 -1.84 13.97 -33.10
N CYS A 195 -2.80 13.72 -32.21
CA CYS A 195 -3.77 12.65 -32.39
C CYS A 195 -4.66 12.87 -33.60
N VAL A 196 -5.13 11.77 -34.18
CA VAL A 196 -6.16 11.78 -35.22
C VAL A 196 -7.44 11.22 -34.61
N GLY A 197 -8.43 12.09 -34.40
CA GLY A 197 -9.65 11.71 -33.68
C GLY A 197 -9.46 11.68 -32.16
N ILE A 198 -10.40 11.05 -31.45
CA ILE A 198 -10.38 10.92 -29.99
C ILE A 198 -9.50 9.75 -29.52
N ASP A 199 -9.47 8.68 -30.32
CA ASP A 199 -8.64 7.50 -30.10
C ASP A 199 -7.24 7.79 -30.64
N CYS A 200 -6.34 8.26 -29.76
CA CYS A 200 -4.99 8.72 -30.06
C CYS A 200 -4.03 7.60 -30.54
N GLN A 201 -4.54 6.60 -31.25
CA GLN A 201 -3.77 5.45 -31.71
C GLN A 201 -2.57 5.88 -32.55
N ASN A 202 -1.41 5.35 -32.19
CA ASN A 202 -0.14 5.57 -32.89
C ASN A 202 0.34 7.04 -32.87
N ASN A 203 -0.07 7.83 -31.87
CA ASN A 203 0.46 9.18 -31.68
C ASN A 203 1.92 9.17 -31.15
N ILE A 204 2.35 8.12 -30.45
CA ILE A 204 3.74 7.94 -30.01
C ILE A 204 4.64 7.65 -31.21
N LEU A 205 5.74 8.39 -31.34
CA LEU A 205 6.61 8.29 -32.52
C LEU A 205 7.33 6.94 -32.62
N GLU A 206 7.54 6.48 -33.84
CA GLU A 206 8.03 5.13 -34.13
C GLU A 206 9.46 4.92 -33.63
N ASN A 207 10.29 5.97 -33.58
CA ASN A 207 11.63 5.91 -32.99
C ASN A 207 11.58 5.62 -31.48
N ILE A 208 10.60 6.15 -30.75
CA ILE A 208 10.41 5.88 -29.32
C ILE A 208 10.05 4.41 -29.11
N ILE A 209 9.10 3.89 -29.90
CA ILE A 209 8.67 2.49 -29.82
C ILE A 209 9.78 1.53 -30.25
N ARG A 210 10.49 1.83 -31.35
CA ARG A 210 11.59 1.01 -31.89
C ARG A 210 12.75 0.93 -30.91
N ASP A 211 13.15 2.08 -30.36
CA ASP A 211 14.31 2.19 -29.48
C ASP A 211 13.95 1.88 -28.01
N LYS A 212 12.69 1.48 -27.75
CA LYS A 212 12.13 1.12 -26.43
C LYS A 212 12.33 2.20 -25.37
N LYS A 213 12.28 3.47 -25.77
CA LYS A 213 12.43 4.61 -24.85
C LYS A 213 11.13 4.88 -24.09
N LEU A 214 11.23 5.12 -22.79
CA LEU A 214 10.12 5.55 -21.96
C LEU A 214 9.77 7.02 -22.22
N THR A 215 8.48 7.33 -22.26
CA THR A 215 7.90 8.68 -22.28
C THR A 215 6.59 8.66 -21.50
N SER A 216 6.18 9.81 -20.98
CA SER A 216 4.92 9.98 -20.27
C SER A 216 4.24 11.30 -20.65
N GLY A 217 2.99 11.46 -20.22
CA GLY A 217 2.18 12.63 -20.49
C GLY A 217 2.63 13.85 -19.68
N TYR A 218 2.57 15.04 -20.27
CA TYR A 218 2.63 16.29 -19.52
C TYR A 218 1.22 16.73 -19.15
N PHE A 219 0.98 17.12 -17.91
CA PHE A 219 -0.34 17.49 -17.40
C PHE A 219 -0.34 18.94 -16.89
N GLY A 220 -1.43 19.69 -17.13
CA GLY A 220 -1.66 20.99 -16.50
C GLY A 220 -3.12 21.42 -16.48
N LEU A 221 -3.53 22.16 -15.44
CA LEU A 221 -4.92 22.64 -15.25
C LEU A 221 -5.00 24.17 -15.22
N VAL A 222 -6.08 24.73 -15.76
CA VAL A 222 -6.35 26.19 -15.66
C VAL A 222 -6.54 26.61 -14.19
N PRO A 223 -5.95 27.73 -13.71
CA PRO A 223 -5.11 28.71 -14.42
C PRO A 223 -3.59 28.43 -14.32
N PHE A 224 -3.19 27.28 -13.78
CA PHE A 224 -1.79 26.91 -13.54
C PHE A 224 -1.16 26.29 -14.80
N PHE A 225 -0.18 26.98 -15.37
CA PHE A 225 0.46 26.52 -16.59
C PHE A 225 1.51 25.43 -16.32
N SER A 226 1.26 24.22 -16.79
CA SER A 226 2.31 23.25 -17.08
C SER A 226 2.95 23.55 -18.43
N THR A 227 4.28 23.46 -18.50
CA THR A 227 5.04 23.74 -19.72
C THR A 227 5.33 22.43 -20.41
N LYS A 228 4.43 22.00 -21.32
CA LYS A 228 4.68 20.86 -22.18
C LYS A 228 5.76 21.20 -23.21
N PRO A 229 6.92 20.52 -23.22
CA PRO A 229 7.97 20.78 -24.20
C PRO A 229 7.52 20.41 -25.62
N LYS A 230 8.10 21.09 -26.62
CA LYS A 230 7.77 20.85 -28.03
C LYS A 230 8.00 19.38 -28.41
N GLY A 231 7.00 18.77 -29.03
CA GLY A 231 7.06 17.38 -29.47
C GLY A 231 6.77 16.34 -28.38
N ARG A 232 6.41 16.77 -27.17
CA ARG A 232 6.05 15.85 -26.07
C ARG A 232 4.57 15.53 -26.02
N CYS A 233 4.29 14.34 -25.51
CA CYS A 233 2.95 13.84 -25.27
C CYS A 233 2.26 14.65 -24.16
N SER A 234 0.99 14.94 -24.33
CA SER A 234 0.14 15.37 -23.21
C SER A 234 -0.31 14.17 -22.41
N HIS A 235 -0.69 14.38 -21.16
CA HIS A 235 -1.42 13.39 -20.39
C HIS A 235 -2.75 13.10 -21.09
N GLY A 236 -3.52 14.14 -21.42
CA GLY A 236 -4.81 14.02 -22.07
C GLY A 236 -5.98 14.24 -21.12
N GLY A 237 -7.19 14.20 -21.68
CA GLY A 237 -8.44 14.42 -20.94
C GLY A 237 -8.94 15.85 -21.01
N LEU A 238 -10.22 16.05 -20.72
CA LEU A 238 -10.90 17.33 -20.89
C LEU A 238 -10.34 18.45 -20.00
N SER A 239 -9.78 18.08 -18.85
CA SER A 239 -9.23 19.04 -17.88
C SER A 239 -7.77 19.39 -18.15
N ASP A 240 -7.02 18.54 -18.88
CA ASP A 240 -5.61 18.78 -19.20
C ASP A 240 -5.48 19.80 -20.33
N GLN A 241 -5.11 21.03 -19.98
CA GLN A 241 -4.95 22.11 -20.93
C GLN A 241 -3.82 21.85 -21.93
N THR A 242 -2.84 21.01 -21.58
CA THR A 242 -1.72 20.73 -22.47
C THR A 242 -2.20 19.94 -23.69
N SER A 243 -3.32 19.22 -23.58
CA SER A 243 -3.93 18.44 -24.68
C SER A 243 -4.27 19.28 -25.91
N GLY A 244 -4.51 20.59 -25.72
CA GLY A 244 -4.75 21.55 -26.81
C GLY A 244 -3.48 22.14 -27.43
N GLN A 245 -2.30 21.86 -26.88
CA GLN A 245 -1.02 22.33 -27.40
C GLN A 245 -0.42 21.28 -28.33
N GLU A 246 0.20 21.68 -29.44
CA GLU A 246 0.86 20.74 -30.35
C GLU A 246 2.08 20.05 -29.68
N PRO A 247 2.21 18.70 -29.76
CA PRO A 247 1.28 17.74 -30.35
C PRO A 247 0.01 17.53 -29.51
N THR A 248 -1.17 17.62 -30.12
CA THR A 248 -2.47 17.60 -29.43
C THR A 248 -2.95 16.18 -29.07
N GLY A 249 -3.85 16.09 -28.10
CA GLY A 249 -4.44 14.85 -27.57
C GLY A 249 -3.78 14.40 -26.27
N GLY A 250 -3.47 13.11 -26.13
CA GLY A 250 -2.84 12.59 -24.91
C GLY A 250 -2.46 11.11 -25.00
N ILE A 251 -1.90 10.56 -23.92
CA ILE A 251 -1.47 9.15 -23.84
C ILE A 251 -1.99 8.39 -22.61
N ASN A 252 -2.79 9.05 -21.75
CA ASN A 252 -3.28 8.41 -20.54
C ASN A 252 -4.26 7.27 -20.85
N LYS A 253 -4.34 6.36 -19.89
CA LYS A 253 -5.17 5.14 -19.93
C LYS A 253 -6.03 5.06 -18.67
N ASP A 254 -6.43 6.20 -18.12
CA ASP A 254 -7.14 6.28 -16.83
C ASP A 254 -8.52 5.62 -16.88
N SER A 255 -9.15 5.64 -18.05
CA SER A 255 -10.45 5.04 -18.29
C SER A 255 -10.55 4.50 -19.72
N LEU A 256 -11.64 3.78 -20.00
CA LEU A 256 -11.97 3.34 -21.36
C LEU A 256 -12.16 4.49 -22.35
N GLU A 257 -12.54 5.68 -21.88
CA GLU A 257 -12.80 6.89 -22.70
C GLU A 257 -11.57 7.81 -22.81
N SER A 258 -10.45 7.41 -22.20
CA SER A 258 -9.19 8.14 -22.29
C SER A 258 -8.61 8.12 -23.69
N SER A 259 -7.67 9.02 -23.99
CA SER A 259 -6.98 9.07 -25.29
C SER A 259 -6.38 7.73 -25.70
N HIS A 260 -5.79 6.97 -24.76
CA HIS A 260 -5.31 5.60 -24.95
C HIS A 260 -6.18 4.57 -24.22
N GLY A 261 -7.48 4.84 -24.07
CA GLY A 261 -8.42 3.98 -23.33
C GLY A 261 -8.53 2.55 -23.88
N ASN A 262 -8.20 2.34 -25.16
CA ASN A 262 -8.05 1.00 -25.75
C ASN A 262 -6.98 0.13 -25.06
N TRP A 263 -6.06 0.73 -24.30
CA TRP A 263 -5.05 0.05 -23.49
C TRP A 263 -5.37 0.03 -21.99
N HIS A 264 -6.49 0.61 -21.56
CA HIS A 264 -6.88 0.72 -20.15
C HIS A 264 -6.86 -0.64 -19.42
N ALA A 265 -7.54 -1.65 -19.98
CA ALA A 265 -7.58 -2.99 -19.36
C ALA A 265 -6.18 -3.62 -19.21
N ALA A 266 -5.31 -3.46 -20.22
CA ALA A 266 -3.95 -3.98 -20.16
C ALA A 266 -3.07 -3.20 -19.15
N ALA A 267 -3.25 -1.88 -19.05
CA ALA A 267 -2.58 -1.06 -18.05
C ALA A 267 -3.02 -1.45 -16.63
N ALA A 268 -4.33 -1.58 -16.40
CA ALA A 268 -4.89 -1.99 -15.10
C ALA A 268 -4.41 -3.38 -14.67
N GLU A 269 -4.37 -4.35 -15.59
CA GLU A 269 -3.87 -5.71 -15.31
C GLU A 269 -2.39 -5.68 -14.88
N VAL A 270 -1.55 -4.94 -15.60
CA VAL A 270 -0.12 -4.82 -15.26
C VAL A 270 0.08 -4.02 -13.96
N ALA A 271 -0.72 -2.98 -13.73
CA ALA A 271 -0.69 -2.19 -12.51
C ALA A 271 -1.10 -3.02 -11.28
N MET A 272 -2.10 -3.89 -11.41
CA MET A 272 -2.47 -4.84 -10.37
C MET A 272 -1.35 -5.85 -10.10
N ALA A 273 -0.75 -6.41 -11.16
CA ALA A 273 0.37 -7.33 -11.02
C ALA A 273 1.59 -6.65 -10.35
N ALA A 274 1.86 -5.39 -10.66
CA ALA A 274 2.91 -4.60 -10.03
C ALA A 274 2.61 -4.29 -8.56
N THR A 275 1.35 -3.98 -8.24
CA THR A 275 0.87 -3.80 -6.87
C THR A 275 1.11 -5.07 -6.05
N SER A 276 0.73 -6.24 -6.59
CA SER A 276 1.00 -7.54 -5.95
C SER A 276 2.50 -7.82 -5.79
N GLN A 277 3.33 -7.46 -6.77
CA GLN A 277 4.79 -7.60 -6.67
C GLN A 277 5.38 -6.75 -5.53
N LEU A 278 4.91 -5.51 -5.38
CA LEU A 278 5.33 -4.60 -4.31
C LEU A 278 4.89 -5.13 -2.93
N LEU A 279 3.67 -5.67 -2.81
CA LEU A 279 3.17 -6.26 -1.58
C LEU A 279 3.98 -7.49 -1.16
N GLU A 280 4.36 -8.36 -2.10
CA GLU A 280 5.20 -9.54 -1.83
C GLU A 280 6.62 -9.15 -1.40
N ASP A 281 7.19 -8.06 -1.93
CA ASP A 281 8.48 -7.53 -1.49
C ASP A 281 8.42 -6.98 -0.05
N ILE A 282 7.34 -6.26 0.30
CA ILE A 282 7.09 -5.82 1.68
C ILE A 282 6.95 -7.02 2.61
N ARG A 283 6.14 -8.00 2.22
CA ARG A 283 5.94 -9.25 2.97
C ARG A 283 7.26 -9.97 3.21
N GLY A 284 8.09 -10.12 2.18
CA GLY A 284 9.40 -10.77 2.29
C GLY A 284 10.32 -10.09 3.31
N ALA A 285 10.23 -8.77 3.46
CA ALA A 285 11.01 -8.00 4.44
C ALA A 285 10.39 -7.97 5.84
N ALA A 286 9.07 -8.05 5.95
CA ALA A 286 8.31 -8.01 7.21
C ALA A 286 8.19 -9.38 7.89
N GLY A 287 8.15 -10.45 7.10
CA GLY A 287 7.70 -11.77 7.54
C GLY A 287 6.17 -11.86 7.57
N ASP A 288 5.67 -13.09 7.46
CA ASP A 288 4.23 -13.35 7.30
C ASP A 288 3.38 -12.80 8.44
N THR A 289 3.86 -12.92 9.69
CA THR A 289 3.08 -12.51 10.87
C THR A 289 2.83 -11.01 10.90
N ASP A 290 3.87 -10.19 10.74
CA ASP A 290 3.71 -8.73 10.80
C ASP A 290 3.09 -8.17 9.52
N PHE A 291 3.28 -8.84 8.38
CA PHE A 291 2.54 -8.49 7.15
C PHE A 291 1.04 -8.73 7.31
N LEU A 292 0.62 -9.89 7.83
CA LEU A 292 -0.80 -10.16 8.11
C LEU A 292 -1.38 -9.13 9.10
N ARG A 293 -0.66 -8.83 10.20
CA ARG A 293 -1.10 -7.83 11.18
C ARG A 293 -1.20 -6.42 10.58
N MET A 294 -0.27 -6.05 9.70
CA MET A 294 -0.32 -4.77 9.00
C MET A 294 -1.59 -4.65 8.14
N MET A 295 -1.99 -5.76 7.53
CA MET A 295 -3.24 -5.89 6.78
C MET A 295 -4.45 -6.20 7.68
N GLY A 296 -4.36 -6.05 8.99
CA GLY A 296 -5.49 -6.22 9.90
C GLY A 296 -5.96 -7.66 10.07
N ILE A 297 -5.18 -8.66 9.66
CA ILE A 297 -5.42 -10.09 9.91
C ILE A 297 -4.54 -10.57 11.06
N SER A 298 -5.17 -11.06 12.13
CA SER A 298 -4.50 -11.67 13.27
C SER A 298 -5.13 -13.02 13.59
N LYS A 299 -4.29 -14.03 13.85
CA LYS A 299 -4.73 -15.39 14.22
C LYS A 299 -5.64 -15.43 15.46
N ASN A 300 -5.50 -14.44 16.35
CA ASN A 300 -6.29 -14.30 17.57
C ASN A 300 -7.24 -13.08 17.51
N GLY A 301 -7.60 -12.63 16.30
CA GLY A 301 -8.40 -11.42 16.09
C GLY A 301 -7.63 -10.12 16.38
N SER A 302 -8.17 -8.99 15.91
CA SER A 302 -7.58 -7.66 16.10
C SER A 302 -8.12 -7.02 17.39
N ARG A 303 -7.84 -7.64 18.54
CA ARG A 303 -8.21 -7.08 19.86
C ARG A 303 -7.13 -6.12 20.33
N VAL A 304 -7.52 -4.98 20.88
CA VAL A 304 -6.61 -3.99 21.47
C VAL A 304 -6.99 -3.84 22.93
N LEU A 305 -6.00 -3.85 23.82
CA LEU A 305 -6.18 -3.50 25.23
C LEU A 305 -5.60 -2.11 25.45
N CYS A 306 -6.47 -1.13 25.70
CA CYS A 306 -6.07 0.25 25.96
C CYS A 306 -6.41 0.62 27.41
N PHE A 307 -5.47 1.21 28.11
CA PHE A 307 -5.65 1.81 29.43
C PHE A 307 -5.31 3.29 29.38
N VAL A 308 -6.29 4.14 29.68
CA VAL A 308 -6.11 5.58 29.88
C VAL A 308 -6.31 5.83 31.38
N ILE A 309 -5.23 6.13 32.10
CA ILE A 309 -5.19 6.03 33.57
C ILE A 309 -4.81 7.36 34.19
N ASP A 310 -5.62 7.83 35.13
CA ASP A 310 -5.26 8.92 36.02
C ASP A 310 -4.14 8.47 36.97
N THR A 311 -3.09 9.29 37.07
CA THR A 311 -1.90 9.07 37.90
C THR A 311 -1.80 10.03 39.09
N THR A 312 -2.89 10.72 39.42
CA THR A 312 -2.98 11.62 40.58
C THR A 312 -2.79 10.91 41.90
N GLY A 313 -2.47 11.67 42.96
CA GLY A 313 -2.24 11.11 44.29
C GLY A 313 -3.42 10.29 44.84
N SER A 314 -4.66 10.67 44.48
CA SER A 314 -5.88 9.95 44.88
C SER A 314 -6.01 8.55 44.28
N MET A 315 -5.31 8.26 43.18
CA MET A 315 -5.42 6.99 42.45
C MET A 315 -4.51 5.88 43.01
N SER A 316 -3.93 6.03 44.20
CA SER A 316 -2.88 5.11 44.68
C SER A 316 -3.36 3.66 44.86
N ASP A 317 -4.52 3.45 45.44
CA ASP A 317 -5.13 2.13 45.62
C ASP A 317 -5.72 1.60 44.30
N ASP A 318 -6.33 2.48 43.50
CA ASP A 318 -6.80 2.15 42.16
C ASP A 318 -5.66 1.69 41.23
N ILE A 319 -4.50 2.36 41.24
CA ILE A 319 -3.33 1.97 40.44
C ILE A 319 -2.80 0.60 40.89
N ALA A 320 -2.82 0.30 42.18
CA ALA A 320 -2.46 -1.02 42.66
C ALA A 320 -3.41 -2.10 42.09
N ALA A 321 -4.72 -1.85 42.11
CA ALA A 321 -5.71 -2.75 41.52
C ALA A 321 -5.57 -2.88 40.00
N VAL A 322 -5.25 -1.77 39.31
CA VAL A 322 -5.00 -1.75 37.86
C VAL A 322 -3.81 -2.62 37.50
N ARG A 323 -2.70 -2.59 38.26
CA ARG A 323 -1.52 -3.44 38.01
C ARG A 323 -1.86 -4.92 38.07
N GLU A 324 -2.61 -5.33 39.09
CA GLU A 324 -3.03 -6.71 39.27
C GLU A 324 -4.02 -7.15 38.18
N THR A 325 -5.07 -6.35 37.97
CA THR A 325 -6.13 -6.65 37.00
C THR A 325 -5.59 -6.70 35.57
N THR A 326 -4.72 -5.77 35.20
CA THR A 326 -4.09 -5.75 33.87
C THR A 326 -3.23 -7.00 33.66
N SER A 327 -2.42 -7.37 34.66
CA SER A 327 -1.62 -8.58 34.60
C SER A 327 -2.49 -9.83 34.45
N PHE A 328 -3.58 -9.92 35.20
CA PHE A 328 -4.54 -11.02 35.11
C PHE A 328 -5.22 -11.11 33.75
N ILE A 329 -5.70 -9.98 33.19
CA ILE A 329 -6.31 -9.95 31.85
C ILE A 329 -5.30 -10.45 30.82
N ILE A 330 -4.06 -9.95 30.85
CA ILE A 330 -3.03 -10.34 29.89
C ILE A 330 -2.69 -11.82 30.00
N ASP A 331 -2.45 -12.32 31.22
CA ASP A 331 -2.04 -13.70 31.44
C ASP A 331 -3.19 -14.68 31.15
N SER A 332 -4.45 -14.32 31.44
CA SER A 332 -5.62 -15.15 31.15
C SER A 332 -5.97 -15.23 29.66
N LYS A 333 -5.55 -14.24 28.87
CA LYS A 333 -5.81 -14.19 27.42
C LYS A 333 -4.62 -14.64 26.58
N ARG A 334 -3.40 -14.68 27.13
CA ARG A 334 -2.18 -15.09 26.43
C ARG A 334 -2.34 -16.48 25.78
N GLY A 335 -2.02 -16.59 24.49
CA GLY A 335 -2.13 -17.83 23.73
C GLY A 335 -3.57 -18.25 23.38
N THR A 336 -4.57 -17.45 23.73
CA THR A 336 -5.98 -17.68 23.36
C THR A 336 -6.38 -16.81 22.16
N PRO A 337 -7.50 -17.12 21.48
CA PRO A 337 -8.08 -16.24 20.46
C PRO A 337 -8.56 -14.87 20.98
N ASP A 338 -8.45 -14.60 22.28
CA ASP A 338 -8.76 -13.31 22.89
C ASP A 338 -7.50 -12.50 23.24
N GLU A 339 -6.30 -13.02 22.94
CA GLU A 339 -5.04 -12.31 23.19
C GLU A 339 -5.01 -10.96 22.45
N PRO A 340 -4.79 -9.84 23.16
CA PRO A 340 -4.66 -8.54 22.50
C PRO A 340 -3.48 -8.51 21.52
N SER A 341 -3.76 -8.04 20.31
CA SER A 341 -2.79 -7.83 19.24
C SER A 341 -1.93 -6.57 19.44
N VAL A 342 -2.42 -5.61 20.23
CA VAL A 342 -1.75 -4.35 20.59
C VAL A 342 -2.17 -3.95 22.00
N TYR A 343 -1.23 -3.38 22.75
CA TYR A 343 -1.44 -2.79 24.06
C TYR A 343 -1.10 -1.30 24.04
N ILE A 344 -1.98 -0.46 24.58
CA ILE A 344 -1.83 1.01 24.62
C ILE A 344 -2.01 1.50 26.06
N LEU A 345 -1.08 2.34 26.53
CA LEU A 345 -1.13 2.97 27.85
C LEU A 345 -1.00 4.48 27.65
N VAL A 346 -1.95 5.23 28.21
CA VAL A 346 -1.93 6.69 28.27
C VAL A 346 -2.14 7.13 29.72
N PRO A 347 -1.05 7.39 30.47
CA PRO A 347 -1.17 8.01 31.78
C PRO A 347 -1.59 9.47 31.62
N PHE A 348 -2.37 10.02 32.55
CA PHE A 348 -2.63 11.46 32.64
C PHE A 348 -2.60 11.95 34.09
N ASN A 349 -2.39 13.25 34.29
CA ASN A 349 -2.31 13.94 35.57
C ASN A 349 -2.73 15.41 35.36
N ASP A 350 -2.49 16.29 36.33
CA ASP A 350 -2.48 17.74 36.17
C ASP A 350 -1.19 18.33 36.79
N PRO A 351 -0.41 19.16 36.05
CA PRO A 351 -0.75 19.80 34.76
C PRO A 351 -0.27 19.04 33.50
N ASP A 352 0.20 17.80 33.64
CA ASP A 352 0.83 17.04 32.55
C ASP A 352 0.05 15.76 32.20
N PHE A 353 0.17 15.30 30.95
CA PHE A 353 -0.38 14.02 30.49
C PHE A 353 0.57 13.30 29.53
N GLY A 354 0.40 11.98 29.40
CA GLY A 354 1.25 11.12 28.62
C GLY A 354 2.60 10.83 29.28
N PRO A 355 3.59 10.31 28.53
CA PRO A 355 3.53 10.01 27.09
C PRO A 355 2.66 8.78 26.77
N LEU A 356 2.09 8.74 25.55
CA LEU A 356 1.45 7.54 25.02
C LEU A 356 2.50 6.45 24.77
N MET A 357 2.21 5.25 25.26
CA MET A 357 3.00 4.06 24.99
C MET A 357 2.16 3.03 24.23
N ARG A 358 2.74 2.46 23.17
CA ARG A 358 2.10 1.44 22.34
C ARG A 358 3.08 0.29 22.09
N THR A 359 2.65 -0.95 22.31
CA THR A 359 3.48 -2.14 22.13
C THR A 359 2.66 -3.35 21.69
N THR A 360 3.30 -4.31 21.02
CA THR A 360 2.74 -5.64 20.74
C THR A 360 3.25 -6.70 21.71
N ASP A 361 4.22 -6.37 22.57
CA ASP A 361 4.78 -7.27 23.57
C ASP A 361 4.05 -7.12 24.93
N PRO A 362 3.34 -8.16 25.41
CA PRO A 362 2.63 -8.11 26.68
C PRO A 362 3.55 -7.88 27.89
N ASN A 363 4.80 -8.31 27.84
CA ASN A 363 5.74 -8.13 28.95
C ASN A 363 6.22 -6.68 29.04
N VAL A 364 6.45 -6.04 27.90
CA VAL A 364 6.75 -4.60 27.84
C VAL A 364 5.57 -3.81 28.41
N PHE A 365 4.33 -4.19 28.07
CA PHE A 365 3.15 -3.51 28.60
C PHE A 365 3.01 -3.66 30.11
N LYS A 366 3.15 -4.90 30.64
CA LYS A 366 3.13 -5.16 32.09
C LYS A 366 4.21 -4.36 32.82
N ALA A 367 5.41 -4.26 32.27
CA ALA A 367 6.49 -3.48 32.86
C ALA A 367 6.13 -1.99 32.98
N GLN A 368 5.49 -1.41 31.95
CA GLN A 368 5.08 0.00 31.94
C GLN A 368 3.94 0.27 32.93
N ILE A 369 2.94 -0.60 33.01
CA ILE A 369 1.86 -0.51 34.01
C ILE A 369 2.41 -0.59 35.43
N ASN A 370 3.37 -1.48 35.68
CA ASN A 370 4.00 -1.61 36.99
C ASN A 370 4.87 -0.41 37.37
N ALA A 371 5.29 0.40 36.40
CA ALA A 371 6.07 1.61 36.63
C ALA A 371 5.22 2.86 36.96
N LEU A 372 3.90 2.82 36.78
CA LEU A 372 2.99 3.93 37.09
C LEU A 372 3.04 4.27 38.58
N ASN A 373 3.13 5.55 38.96
CA ASN A 373 3.11 5.96 40.37
C ASN A 373 2.10 7.09 40.60
N ALA A 374 1.26 6.93 41.61
CA ALA A 374 0.29 7.94 42.03
C ALA A 374 0.99 9.13 42.70
N ASN A 375 0.85 10.33 42.13
CA ASN A 375 1.36 11.56 42.73
C ASN A 375 0.69 12.79 42.11
N GLY A 376 0.79 13.95 42.76
CA GLY A 376 0.35 15.22 42.19
C GLY A 376 -1.17 15.35 42.07
N GLY A 377 -1.60 16.13 41.07
CA GLY A 377 -3.00 16.47 40.76
C GLY A 377 -3.30 17.96 40.75
N GLY A 378 -2.40 18.82 41.25
CA GLY A 378 -2.57 20.27 41.16
C GLY A 378 -3.85 20.78 41.84
N ASP A 379 -4.89 21.02 41.06
CA ASP A 379 -6.25 21.29 41.52
C ASP A 379 -7.12 20.01 41.56
N PHE A 380 -8.44 20.12 41.47
CA PHE A 380 -9.36 18.97 41.55
C PHE A 380 -9.74 18.41 40.17
N PRO A 381 -9.92 19.23 39.12
CA PRO A 381 -10.08 18.74 37.75
C PRO A 381 -8.77 18.18 37.20
N GLU A 382 -8.85 17.07 36.45
CA GLU A 382 -7.69 16.42 35.85
C GLU A 382 -7.79 16.39 34.32
N MET A 383 -6.66 16.22 33.62
CA MET A 383 -6.57 16.30 32.15
C MET A 383 -7.08 15.06 31.39
N SER A 384 -8.15 14.42 31.86
CA SER A 384 -8.72 13.19 31.29
C SER A 384 -9.08 13.30 29.80
N LEU A 385 -9.64 14.43 29.35
CA LEU A 385 -9.96 14.65 27.94
C LEU A 385 -8.70 14.77 27.06
N SER A 386 -7.62 15.36 27.59
CA SER A 386 -6.34 15.42 26.90
C SER A 386 -5.71 14.03 26.76
N GLY A 387 -5.81 13.20 27.81
CA GLY A 387 -5.42 11.79 27.75
C GLY A 387 -6.21 10.97 26.73
N LEU A 388 -7.47 11.31 26.46
CA LEU A 388 -8.28 10.68 25.41
C LEU A 388 -7.97 11.22 23.99
N GLN A 389 -7.53 12.47 23.87
CA GLN A 389 -7.26 13.11 22.58
C GLN A 389 -5.90 12.70 21.97
N VAL A 390 -5.02 12.05 22.74
CA VAL A 390 -3.66 11.71 22.28
C VAL A 390 -3.72 10.91 20.98
N GLN A 391 -3.24 11.53 19.89
CA GLN A 391 -3.21 10.96 18.52
C GLN A 391 -2.04 10.01 18.33
#